data_AF-A0A0E3S5T6-F1
#
_entry.id   AF-A0A0E3S5T6-F1
#
_cell.length_a   1.000
_cell.length_b   1.000
_cell.length_c   1.000
_cell.angle_alpha   90.00
_cell.angle_beta   90.00
_cell.angle_gamma   90.00
#
_symmetry.space_group_name_H-M   'P 1'
#
loop_
_entity.id
_entity.type
_entity.pdbx_description
1 polymer ?
#
loop_
_entity_poly.entity_id
_entity_poly.type
_entity_poly.pdbx_seq_one_letter_code
_entity_poly.pdbx_strand_id
1 'polypeptide(L)'
;MQRQDATIIQLAQIITDFLEPVIPNLVIGSKKADAEACNKAGPDLWAIKKKLWLKLCSRERHELKEAAGDMVVASSDPEVKRVLIQEILKSLEQNPDLALDISSIMEDKAIQKMIEEDSVKLKRQSSNGKKNVFEELNKLLEEFLAQKSTFQNLEQLELSNDETNSLLHENTPGASLNIRKQRVQYTHIQLDQQIKTEGSPSAIRMAKLAEMKIKGQSEAQRFQARLSLLSQMEGPGKKEFMEKALDFASRVEYGDLRSQALSLLVPNLEEPRRAELIEIALCSASNIQDEDERSLVLRSLIPHLRGPGKERLIENIFAFAFHIQYSDAKFQILSSLAPHLYGSKNERIIERALELAYGIQSGYLREQALSLLVPYLSGNRKEETIEEALQLASTLKDKDMRPEALSFIIPNLDEARKKEIMEKALELASGIQDEDRRSQALSALVP
;
A
#
# COMPACT_ATOMS: atom_id res chain seq x y z
N MET A 1 -12.12 -47.66 15.79
CA MET A 1 -11.41 -46.95 14.70
C MET A 1 -11.95 -45.53 14.55
N GLN A 2 -13.19 -45.29 14.08
CA GLN A 2 -13.69 -43.93 13.78
C GLN A 2 -13.58 -42.87 14.91
N ARG A 3 -13.68 -43.23 16.19
CA ARG A 3 -13.49 -42.27 17.32
C ARG A 3 -12.02 -41.90 17.59
N GLN A 4 -11.09 -42.84 17.39
CA GLN A 4 -9.65 -42.58 17.56
C GLN A 4 -9.11 -41.70 16.43
N ASP A 5 -9.59 -41.92 15.20
CA ASP A 5 -9.18 -41.13 14.03
C ASP A 5 -9.59 -39.65 14.19
N ALA A 6 -10.80 -39.39 14.69
CA ALA A 6 -11.28 -38.03 14.95
C ALA A 6 -10.47 -37.30 16.04
N THR A 7 -10.05 -38.01 17.11
CA THR A 7 -9.24 -37.42 18.19
C THR A 7 -7.83 -37.07 17.75
N ILE A 8 -7.22 -37.89 16.88
CA ILE A 8 -5.85 -37.63 16.40
C ILE A 8 -5.84 -36.47 15.39
N ILE A 9 -6.86 -36.36 14.54
CA ILE A 9 -7.03 -35.22 13.63
C ILE A 9 -7.17 -33.91 14.41
N GLN A 10 -8.00 -33.91 15.45
CA GLN A 10 -8.15 -32.73 16.32
C GLN A 10 -6.84 -32.38 17.03
N LEU A 11 -6.12 -33.37 17.54
CA LEU A 11 -4.83 -33.17 18.20
C LEU A 11 -3.80 -32.57 17.22
N ALA A 12 -3.71 -33.06 15.98
CA ALA A 12 -2.84 -32.53 14.94
C ALA A 12 -3.15 -31.06 14.60
N GLN A 13 -4.44 -30.69 14.54
CA GLN A 13 -4.87 -29.32 14.30
C GLN A 13 -4.44 -28.41 15.45
N ILE A 14 -4.71 -28.81 16.70
CA ILE A 14 -4.39 -28.01 17.89
C ILE A 14 -2.88 -27.80 18.01
N ILE A 15 -2.06 -28.84 17.73
CA ILE A 15 -0.60 -28.73 17.75
C ILE A 15 -0.11 -27.76 16.68
N THR A 16 -0.65 -27.85 15.46
CA THR A 16 -0.29 -26.95 14.37
C THR A 16 -0.56 -25.51 14.75
N ASP A 17 -1.78 -25.22 15.22
CA ASP A 17 -2.18 -23.86 15.63
C ASP A 17 -1.35 -23.35 16.82
N PHE A 18 -0.94 -24.25 17.72
CA PHE A 18 -0.10 -23.90 18.85
C PHE A 18 1.35 -23.56 18.46
N LEU A 19 1.90 -24.25 17.45
CA LEU A 19 3.28 -24.07 17.00
C LEU A 19 3.43 -22.97 15.94
N GLU A 20 2.41 -22.74 15.11
CA GLU A 20 2.39 -21.81 13.97
C GLU A 20 3.09 -20.46 14.25
N PRO A 21 2.82 -19.75 15.36
CA PRO A 21 3.42 -18.43 15.60
C PRO A 21 4.94 -18.43 15.81
N VAL A 22 5.53 -19.60 16.09
CA VAL A 22 6.96 -19.74 16.41
C VAL A 22 7.68 -20.74 15.49
N ILE A 23 7.01 -21.29 14.47
CA ILE A 23 7.61 -22.18 13.48
C ILE A 23 8.91 -21.59 12.89
N PRO A 24 8.99 -20.31 12.49
CA PRO A 24 10.24 -19.72 12.01
C PRO A 24 11.40 -19.87 13.00
N ASN A 25 11.15 -19.66 14.29
CA ASN A 25 12.17 -19.77 15.31
C ASN A 25 12.58 -21.23 15.59
N LEU A 26 11.60 -22.14 15.52
CA LEU A 26 11.81 -23.58 15.71
C LEU A 26 12.61 -24.21 14.56
N VAL A 27 12.41 -23.74 13.34
CA VAL A 27 13.11 -24.20 12.13
C VAL A 27 14.54 -23.64 12.07
N ILE A 28 14.74 -22.35 12.41
CA ILE A 28 16.06 -21.71 12.41
C ILE A 28 16.97 -22.28 13.51
N GLY A 29 16.44 -22.57 14.70
CA GLY A 29 17.15 -23.29 15.77
C GLY A 29 18.42 -22.60 16.33
N SER A 30 18.61 -21.30 16.08
CA SER A 30 19.78 -20.54 16.54
C SER A 30 19.59 -19.94 17.94
N LYS A 31 20.69 -19.62 18.64
CA LYS A 31 20.63 -18.91 19.94
C LYS A 31 19.90 -17.56 19.85
N LYS A 32 19.93 -16.91 18.67
CA LYS A 32 19.23 -15.65 18.40
C LYS A 32 17.72 -15.88 18.24
N ALA A 33 17.33 -16.94 17.54
CA ALA A 33 15.93 -17.36 17.39
C ALA A 33 15.32 -17.79 18.73
N ASP A 34 16.10 -18.44 19.61
CA ASP A 34 15.67 -18.76 20.98
C ASP A 34 15.37 -17.50 21.81
N ALA A 35 16.23 -16.48 21.74
CA ALA A 35 16.02 -15.23 22.46
C ALA A 35 14.80 -14.45 21.93
N GLU A 36 14.61 -14.44 20.61
CA GLU A 36 13.46 -13.80 19.97
C GLU A 36 12.15 -14.50 20.31
N ALA A 37 12.13 -15.84 20.30
CA ALA A 37 10.96 -16.62 20.67
C ALA A 37 10.60 -16.48 22.16
N CYS A 38 11.61 -16.43 23.06
CA CYS A 38 11.41 -16.14 24.48
C CYS A 38 10.78 -14.76 24.71
N ASN A 39 11.18 -13.74 23.94
CA ASN A 39 10.61 -12.40 24.03
C ASN A 39 9.15 -12.35 23.51
N LYS A 40 8.82 -13.18 22.50
CA LYS A 40 7.48 -13.22 21.89
C LYS A 40 6.47 -14.05 22.69
N ALA A 41 6.85 -15.26 23.12
CA ALA A 41 5.94 -16.22 23.77
C ALA A 41 6.11 -16.29 25.30
N GLY A 42 7.21 -15.77 25.84
CA GLY A 42 7.63 -16.01 27.23
C GLY A 42 8.47 -17.28 27.37
N PRO A 43 9.41 -17.33 28.34
CA PRO A 43 10.39 -18.41 28.46
C PRO A 43 9.76 -19.78 28.75
N ASP A 44 8.73 -19.82 29.59
CA ASP A 44 8.06 -21.06 29.97
C ASP A 44 7.25 -21.66 28.81
N LEU A 45 6.53 -20.81 28.07
CA LEU A 45 5.76 -21.23 26.90
C LEU A 45 6.67 -21.65 25.73
N TRP A 46 7.78 -20.93 25.54
CA TRP A 46 8.79 -21.32 24.55
C TRP A 46 9.41 -22.68 24.84
N ALA A 47 9.74 -22.97 26.10
CA ALA A 47 10.27 -24.27 26.51
C ALA A 47 9.30 -25.41 26.16
N ILE A 48 7.99 -25.20 26.33
CA ILE A 48 6.94 -26.17 25.97
C ILE A 48 6.87 -26.34 24.45
N LYS A 49 6.79 -25.25 23.67
CA LYS A 49 6.74 -25.30 22.19
C LYS A 49 7.98 -25.99 21.61
N LYS A 50 9.17 -25.71 22.15
CA LYS A 50 10.43 -26.33 21.74
C LYS A 50 10.49 -27.82 22.11
N LYS A 51 10.01 -28.20 23.30
CA LYS A 51 9.90 -29.61 23.71
C LYS A 51 8.94 -30.40 22.80
N LEU A 52 7.82 -29.78 22.43
CA LEU A 52 6.82 -30.37 21.52
C LEU A 52 7.42 -30.58 20.12
N TRP A 53 8.08 -29.56 19.59
CA TRP A 53 8.78 -29.61 18.31
C TRP A 53 9.86 -30.69 18.25
N LEU A 54 10.71 -30.78 19.28
CA LEU A 54 11.75 -31.81 19.37
C LEU A 54 11.18 -33.23 19.43
N LYS A 55 10.04 -33.42 20.12
CA LYS A 55 9.34 -34.71 20.14
C LYS A 55 8.80 -35.10 18.76
N LEU A 56 8.20 -34.15 18.03
CA LEU A 56 7.70 -34.37 16.67
C LEU A 56 8.83 -34.70 15.68
N CYS A 57 9.97 -34.03 15.78
CA CYS A 57 11.13 -34.18 14.89
C CYS A 57 12.15 -35.26 15.31
N SER A 58 11.87 -36.08 16.33
CA SER A 58 12.82 -37.01 16.97
C SER A 58 13.19 -38.26 16.18
N ARG A 59 12.41 -38.62 15.15
CA ARG A 59 12.77 -39.60 14.13
C ARG A 59 12.98 -38.80 12.84
N GLU A 60 13.96 -39.15 12.01
CA GLU A 60 14.30 -38.43 10.77
C GLU A 60 13.10 -38.30 9.82
N ARG A 61 12.25 -37.30 10.07
CA ARG A 61 11.06 -36.93 9.30
C ARG A 61 11.44 -35.69 8.52
N HIS A 62 12.06 -35.91 7.37
CA HIS A 62 12.53 -34.83 6.50
C HIS A 62 11.34 -34.00 5.97
N GLU A 63 10.22 -34.66 5.71
CA GLU A 63 9.00 -34.09 5.16
C GLU A 63 8.32 -33.13 6.15
N LEU A 64 8.33 -33.44 7.45
CA LEU A 64 7.78 -32.54 8.48
C LEU A 64 8.62 -31.26 8.63
N LYS A 65 9.94 -31.39 8.53
CA LYS A 65 10.85 -30.24 8.59
C LYS A 65 10.79 -29.40 7.32
N GLU A 66 10.59 -30.03 6.17
CA GLU A 66 10.35 -29.38 4.89
C GLU A 66 9.03 -28.61 4.89
N ALA A 67 7.91 -29.24 5.28
CA ALA A 67 6.61 -28.58 5.42
C ALA A 67 6.63 -27.41 6.41
N ALA A 68 7.42 -27.53 7.50
CA ALA A 68 7.62 -26.42 8.42
C ALA A 68 8.54 -25.33 7.86
N GLY A 69 9.51 -25.68 7.00
CA GLY A 69 10.31 -24.74 6.24
C GLY A 69 9.45 -23.95 5.24
N ASP A 70 8.52 -24.61 4.57
CA ASP A 70 7.55 -23.97 3.69
C ASP A 70 6.65 -23.00 4.47
N MET A 71 6.27 -23.34 5.70
CA MET A 71 5.58 -22.41 6.61
C MET A 71 6.42 -21.19 7.01
N VAL A 72 7.75 -21.24 6.94
CA VAL A 72 8.59 -20.04 7.14
C VAL A 72 8.53 -19.12 5.91
N VAL A 73 8.43 -19.70 4.72
CA VAL A 73 8.38 -18.98 3.45
C VAL A 73 6.97 -18.42 3.18
N ALA A 74 5.93 -19.18 3.53
CA ALA A 74 4.53 -18.90 3.21
C ALA A 74 3.59 -19.20 4.41
N SER A 75 3.82 -18.55 5.55
CA SER A 75 3.09 -18.78 6.81
C SER A 75 1.57 -18.54 6.76
N SER A 76 1.08 -17.84 5.74
CA SER A 76 -0.34 -17.50 5.56
C SER A 76 -1.03 -18.31 4.45
N ASP A 77 -0.33 -19.27 3.83
CA ASP A 77 -0.90 -20.13 2.79
C ASP A 77 -1.67 -21.29 3.45
N PRO A 78 -3.01 -21.39 3.24
CA PRO A 78 -3.81 -22.46 3.82
C PRO A 78 -3.42 -23.85 3.30
N GLU A 79 -2.86 -23.95 2.09
CA GLU A 79 -2.38 -25.22 1.53
C GLU A 79 -1.07 -25.66 2.20
N VAL A 80 -0.14 -24.74 2.46
CA VAL A 80 1.10 -25.03 3.21
C VAL A 80 0.78 -25.43 4.66
N LYS A 81 -0.15 -24.71 5.29
CA LYS A 81 -0.67 -25.09 6.62
C LYS A 81 -1.32 -26.47 6.60
N ARG A 82 -2.09 -26.80 5.56
CA ARG A 82 -2.72 -28.11 5.40
C ARG A 82 -1.67 -29.23 5.23
N VAL A 83 -0.60 -28.98 4.47
CA VAL A 83 0.51 -29.93 4.32
C VAL A 83 1.20 -30.18 5.65
N LEU A 84 1.45 -29.14 6.44
CA LEU A 84 2.01 -29.30 7.78
C LEU A 84 1.08 -30.11 8.72
N ILE A 85 -0.22 -29.83 8.69
CA ILE A 85 -1.23 -30.59 9.45
C ILE A 85 -1.21 -32.06 9.04
N GLN A 86 -1.12 -32.35 7.74
CA GLN A 86 -1.07 -33.72 7.22
C GLN A 86 0.20 -34.45 7.66
N GLU A 87 1.35 -33.80 7.67
CA GLU A 87 2.60 -34.42 8.12
C GLU A 87 2.63 -34.63 9.64
N ILE A 88 2.03 -33.72 10.42
CA ILE A 88 1.84 -33.92 11.87
C ILE A 88 0.86 -35.06 12.12
N LEU A 89 -0.27 -35.10 11.40
CA LEU A 89 -1.28 -36.17 11.50
C LEU A 89 -0.67 -37.54 11.23
N LYS A 90 0.01 -37.68 10.08
CA LYS A 90 0.76 -38.88 9.70
C LYS A 90 1.79 -39.25 10.76
N SER A 91 2.38 -38.26 11.43
CA SER A 91 3.34 -38.49 12.50
C SER A 91 2.74 -39.09 13.76
N LEU A 92 1.53 -38.68 14.11
CA LEU A 92 0.78 -39.18 15.26
C LEU A 92 0.16 -40.56 14.97
N GLU A 93 -0.36 -40.78 13.76
CA GLU A 93 -0.94 -42.07 13.34
C GLU A 93 0.11 -43.20 13.33
N GLN A 94 1.33 -42.90 12.88
CA GLN A 94 2.43 -43.88 12.82
C GLN A 94 3.03 -44.21 14.19
N ASN A 95 2.73 -43.42 15.24
CA ASN A 95 3.28 -43.63 16.57
C ASN A 95 2.26 -43.28 17.67
N PRO A 96 1.43 -44.27 18.09
CA PRO A 96 0.44 -44.07 19.15
C PRO A 96 1.02 -43.61 20.49
N ASP A 97 2.24 -44.03 20.83
CA ASP A 97 2.92 -43.59 22.07
C ASP A 97 3.30 -42.10 22.02
N LEU A 98 3.71 -41.61 20.84
CA LEU A 98 3.95 -40.19 20.60
C LEU A 98 2.64 -39.39 20.70
N ALA A 99 1.53 -39.93 20.19
CA ALA A 99 0.23 -39.29 20.30
C ALA A 99 -0.23 -39.16 21.75
N LEU A 100 -0.05 -40.20 22.56
CA LEU A 100 -0.36 -40.18 24.00
C LEU A 100 0.51 -39.19 24.77
N ASP A 101 1.83 -39.18 24.49
CA ASP A 101 2.78 -38.24 25.09
C ASP A 101 2.42 -36.78 24.79
N ILE A 102 2.07 -36.50 23.53
CA ILE A 102 1.70 -35.15 23.11
C ILE A 102 0.33 -34.76 23.66
N SER A 103 -0.66 -35.66 23.68
CA SER A 103 -1.97 -35.40 24.29
C SER A 103 -1.80 -35.03 25.76
N SER A 104 -0.97 -35.77 26.51
CA SER A 104 -0.67 -35.50 27.92
C SER A 104 -0.03 -34.12 28.14
N ILE A 105 0.86 -33.68 27.25
CA ILE A 105 1.44 -32.32 27.28
C ILE A 105 0.36 -31.26 27.02
N MET A 106 -0.57 -31.51 26.11
CA MET A 106 -1.62 -30.55 25.72
C MET A 106 -2.81 -30.52 26.69
N GLU A 107 -3.01 -31.57 27.48
CA GLU A 107 -4.05 -31.69 28.52
C GLU A 107 -3.65 -31.12 29.88
N ASP A 108 -2.38 -30.72 30.05
CA ASP A 108 -1.92 -30.08 31.27
C ASP A 108 -2.68 -28.75 31.49
N LYS A 109 -3.40 -28.65 32.61
CA LYS A 109 -4.24 -27.49 32.95
C LYS A 109 -3.47 -26.18 33.01
N ALA A 110 -2.19 -26.21 33.37
CA ALA A 110 -1.34 -25.02 33.35
C ALA A 110 -1.05 -24.57 31.91
N ILE A 111 -0.84 -25.53 31.01
CA ILE A 111 -0.57 -25.29 29.58
C ILE A 111 -1.84 -24.80 28.87
N GLN A 112 -3.00 -25.38 29.16
CA GLN A 112 -4.29 -24.91 28.60
C GLN A 112 -4.59 -23.46 28.97
N LYS A 113 -4.34 -23.07 30.23
CA LYS A 113 -4.50 -21.69 30.68
C LYS A 113 -3.54 -20.72 29.96
N MET A 114 -2.28 -21.13 29.77
CA MET A 114 -1.30 -20.35 29.00
C MET A 114 -1.66 -20.24 27.51
N ILE A 115 -2.23 -21.30 26.91
CA ILE A 115 -2.72 -21.31 25.52
C ILE A 115 -3.92 -20.37 25.35
N GLU A 116 -4.87 -20.37 26.28
CA GLU A 116 -6.02 -19.45 26.25
C GLU A 116 -5.56 -17.99 26.36
N GLU A 117 -4.62 -17.67 27.26
CA GLU A 117 -4.04 -16.33 27.41
C GLU A 117 -3.24 -15.87 26.18
N ASP A 118 -2.48 -16.75 25.54
CA ASP A 118 -1.71 -16.49 24.31
C ASP A 118 -2.66 -16.28 23.10
N SER A 119 -3.71 -17.09 22.98
CA SER A 119 -4.73 -16.95 21.93
C SER A 119 -5.51 -15.63 22.03
N VAL A 120 -5.75 -15.13 23.24
CA VAL A 120 -6.40 -13.85 23.50
C VAL A 120 -5.44 -12.68 23.24
N LYS A 121 -4.15 -12.81 23.56
CA LYS A 121 -3.11 -11.83 23.19
C LYS A 121 -2.93 -11.73 21.68
N LEU A 122 -2.84 -12.85 20.98
CA LEU A 122 -2.70 -12.92 19.52
C LEU A 122 -3.93 -12.38 18.79
N LYS A 123 -5.15 -12.67 19.27
CA LYS A 123 -6.40 -12.08 18.74
C LYS A 123 -6.51 -10.57 19.01
N ARG A 124 -6.00 -10.08 20.15
CA ARG A 124 -5.91 -8.63 20.41
C ARG A 124 -4.85 -7.97 19.55
N GLN A 125 -3.72 -8.62 19.27
CA GLN A 125 -2.64 -8.10 18.42
C GLN A 125 -3.02 -8.09 16.93
N SER A 126 -3.71 -9.10 16.40
CA SER A 126 -4.15 -9.10 15.00
C SER A 126 -5.31 -8.13 14.70
N SER A 127 -6.17 -7.88 15.70
CA SER A 127 -7.28 -6.93 15.58
C SER A 127 -6.84 -5.48 15.85
N ASN A 128 -5.88 -5.23 16.76
CA ASN A 128 -5.30 -3.89 16.96
C ASN A 128 -4.24 -3.53 15.92
N GLY A 129 -3.46 -4.49 15.38
CA GLY A 129 -2.36 -4.21 14.45
C GLY A 129 -2.80 -3.51 13.15
N LYS A 130 -4.01 -3.83 12.64
CA LYS A 130 -4.53 -3.21 11.42
C LYS A 130 -5.03 -1.77 11.59
N LYS A 131 -5.58 -1.43 12.77
CA LYS A 131 -6.01 -0.05 13.09
C LYS A 131 -4.85 0.82 13.59
N ASN A 132 -3.84 0.23 14.21
CA ASN A 132 -2.75 0.97 14.84
C ASN A 132 -1.72 1.57 13.88
N VAL A 133 -1.42 0.99 12.71
CA VAL A 133 -0.28 1.47 11.90
C VAL A 133 -0.46 2.92 11.44
N PHE A 134 -1.66 3.27 10.97
CA PHE A 134 -1.96 4.65 10.58
C PHE A 134 -2.15 5.58 11.77
N GLU A 135 -2.69 5.09 12.89
CA GLU A 135 -2.78 5.86 14.14
C GLU A 135 -1.39 6.19 14.70
N GLU A 136 -0.46 5.24 14.69
CA GLU A 136 0.92 5.39 15.15
C GLU A 136 1.73 6.27 14.21
N LEU A 137 1.59 6.12 12.89
CA LEU A 137 2.22 7.03 11.92
C LEU A 137 1.66 8.46 12.08
N ASN A 138 0.37 8.61 12.35
CA ASN A 138 -0.24 9.90 12.70
C ASN A 138 0.31 10.45 14.01
N LYS A 139 0.48 9.61 15.03
CA LYS A 139 1.01 10.01 16.34
C LYS A 139 2.46 10.49 16.24
N LEU A 140 3.30 9.79 15.47
CA LEU A 140 4.68 10.21 15.18
C LEU A 140 4.70 11.60 14.53
N LEU A 141 3.78 11.85 13.59
CA LEU A 141 3.66 13.14 12.92
C LEU A 141 3.16 14.24 13.87
N GLU A 142 2.21 13.94 14.74
CA GLU A 142 1.73 14.86 15.79
C GLU A 142 2.83 15.22 16.78
N GLU A 143 3.54 14.23 17.33
CA GLU A 143 4.65 14.45 18.27
C GLU A 143 5.75 15.30 17.65
N PHE A 144 6.09 15.06 16.39
CA PHE A 144 7.08 15.84 15.66
C PHE A 144 6.64 17.31 15.46
N LEU A 145 5.40 17.54 15.01
CA LEU A 145 4.86 18.89 14.82
C LEU A 145 4.77 19.65 16.16
N ALA A 146 4.38 18.95 17.23
CA ALA A 146 4.35 19.51 18.58
C ALA A 146 5.74 19.90 19.09
N GLN A 147 6.77 19.06 18.90
CA GLN A 147 8.16 19.36 19.27
C GLN A 147 8.71 20.58 18.52
N LYS A 148 8.38 20.74 17.24
CA LYS A 148 8.79 21.92 16.46
C LYS A 148 8.12 23.21 16.93
N SER A 149 6.84 23.16 17.31
CA SER A 149 6.15 24.32 17.91
C SER A 149 6.77 24.75 19.24
N THR A 150 7.36 23.80 19.99
CA THR A 150 8.05 24.09 21.27
C THR A 150 9.48 24.58 21.05
N PHE A 151 10.21 24.03 20.07
CA PHE A 151 11.54 24.51 19.71
C PHE A 151 11.54 25.92 19.10
N GLN A 152 10.55 26.29 18.28
CA GLN A 152 10.41 27.66 17.80
C GLN A 152 10.17 28.65 18.96
N ASN A 153 9.50 28.22 20.03
CA ASN A 153 9.35 29.03 21.24
C ASN A 153 10.64 29.11 22.07
N LEU A 154 11.53 28.09 21.99
CA LEU A 154 12.80 28.04 22.72
C LEU A 154 13.93 28.82 22.01
N GLU A 155 14.03 28.76 20.68
CA GLU A 155 15.00 29.57 19.90
C GLU A 155 14.71 31.07 20.02
N GLN A 156 13.46 31.47 20.27
CA GLN A 156 13.09 32.86 20.59
C GLN A 156 13.48 33.28 22.02
N LEU A 157 13.72 32.33 22.92
CA LEU A 157 14.15 32.57 24.30
C LEU A 157 15.68 32.63 24.45
N GLU A 158 16.44 31.98 23.56
CA GLU A 158 17.92 31.93 23.63
C GLU A 158 18.63 33.06 22.87
N LEU A 159 17.90 33.94 22.16
CA LEU A 159 18.48 35.09 21.43
C LEU A 159 18.27 36.47 22.10
N SER A 160 17.87 36.53 23.37
CA SER A 160 17.85 37.80 24.12
C SER A 160 18.59 37.70 25.46
N ASN A 161 19.92 37.57 25.40
CA ASN A 161 20.79 37.93 26.51
C ASN A 161 21.82 38.93 26.00
N ASP A 162 21.35 40.13 25.68
CA ASP A 162 22.17 41.32 25.83
C ASP A 162 21.27 42.52 26.15
N GLU A 163 21.55 43.08 27.32
CA GLU A 163 21.60 44.51 27.64
C GLU A 163 21.01 44.79 29.03
N THR A 164 21.92 44.78 29.98
CA THR A 164 21.81 45.58 31.19
C THR A 164 22.01 47.05 30.82
N ASN A 165 21.11 47.89 31.32
CA ASN A 165 21.26 49.30 31.72
C ASN A 165 20.40 50.34 30.98
N SER A 166 19.46 50.87 31.78
CA SER A 166 19.38 52.30 32.15
C SER A 166 18.42 53.24 31.39
N LEU A 167 17.31 53.54 32.10
CA LEU A 167 16.74 54.86 32.42
C LEU A 167 16.02 55.72 31.35
N LEU A 168 14.70 55.82 31.55
CA LEU A 168 13.86 57.04 31.65
C LEU A 168 14.09 58.21 30.67
N HIS A 169 13.10 58.52 29.80
CA HIS A 169 12.16 59.64 30.00
C HIS A 169 11.16 59.84 28.84
N GLU A 170 9.97 60.32 29.22
CA GLU A 170 8.79 60.67 28.43
C GLU A 170 8.98 61.89 27.49
N ASN A 171 8.20 61.96 26.38
CA ASN A 171 7.11 62.95 26.19
C ASN A 171 6.64 63.14 24.72
N THR A 172 5.35 62.83 24.51
CA THR A 172 4.26 63.55 23.78
C THR A 172 4.41 64.13 22.35
N PRO A 173 3.28 64.30 21.59
CA PRO A 173 3.21 64.11 20.14
C PRO A 173 2.66 65.32 19.35
N GLY A 174 2.70 65.28 18.01
CA GLY A 174 1.92 66.24 17.22
C GLY A 174 2.04 66.14 15.69
N ALA A 175 0.85 66.09 15.06
CA ALA A 175 0.48 66.64 13.75
C ALA A 175 1.02 65.97 12.46
N SER A 176 0.33 65.87 11.32
CA SER A 176 -1.04 66.14 10.84
C SER A 176 -1.05 65.88 9.32
N LEU A 177 -2.14 65.31 8.77
CA LEU A 177 -2.65 65.49 7.37
C LEU A 177 -1.83 64.79 6.22
N ASN A 178 -2.37 64.17 5.16
CA ASN A 178 -3.67 64.28 4.48
C ASN A 178 -3.85 63.18 3.38
N ILE A 179 -5.11 62.74 3.16
CA ILE A 179 -5.78 62.38 1.87
C ILE A 179 -5.22 61.17 1.07
N ARG A 180 -5.96 60.08 0.77
CA ARG A 180 -7.20 60.02 -0.01
C ARG A 180 -7.93 58.67 0.18
N LYS A 181 -9.26 58.74 0.32
CA LYS A 181 -10.22 57.64 0.42
C LYS A 181 -10.46 56.96 -0.94
N GLN A 182 -10.60 55.64 -0.95
CA GLN A 182 -11.75 55.01 -1.59
C GLN A 182 -12.25 53.83 -0.73
N ARG A 183 -13.51 53.97 -0.29
CA ARG A 183 -14.36 53.03 0.48
C ARG A 183 -14.65 51.78 -0.37
N VAL A 184 -14.87 50.58 0.21
CA VAL A 184 -16.16 50.07 0.76
C VAL A 184 -15.86 49.11 1.94
N GLN A 185 -16.20 49.42 3.21
CA GLN A 185 -17.36 48.95 4.02
C GLN A 185 -17.59 47.41 3.99
N TYR A 186 -17.62 46.64 5.08
CA TYR A 186 -18.24 46.77 6.42
C TYR A 186 -17.30 46.16 7.51
N THR A 187 -16.94 46.78 8.65
CA THR A 187 -17.60 47.16 9.94
C THR A 187 -18.05 46.05 10.90
N HIS A 188 -17.30 46.01 12.03
CA HIS A 188 -17.59 45.55 13.42
C HIS A 188 -17.83 44.05 13.64
N ILE A 189 -17.17 43.39 14.60
CA ILE A 189 -17.20 43.64 16.05
C ILE A 189 -15.81 43.47 16.71
N GLN A 190 -15.51 44.36 17.67
CA GLN A 190 -14.36 44.30 18.59
C GLN A 190 -14.44 43.10 19.54
N LEU A 191 -13.33 42.41 19.72
CA LEU A 191 -12.97 41.84 21.02
C LEU A 191 -11.51 42.19 21.28
N ASP A 192 -11.33 43.19 22.13
CA ASP A 192 -10.07 43.54 22.77
C ASP A 192 -9.52 42.32 23.51
N GLN A 193 -8.29 41.92 23.21
CA GLN A 193 -7.17 42.01 24.14
C GLN A 193 -5.93 41.35 23.51
N GLN A 194 -4.87 42.16 23.50
CA GLN A 194 -3.48 41.87 23.20
C GLN A 194 -3.07 40.40 23.28
N ILE A 195 -2.67 39.83 22.14
CA ILE A 195 -1.47 38.99 22.08
C ILE A 195 -0.70 39.43 20.83
N LYS A 196 0.39 40.19 21.04
CA LYS A 196 1.43 40.33 20.01
C LYS A 196 2.18 38.99 19.96
N THR A 197 1.69 38.04 19.17
CA THR A 197 2.49 36.88 18.77
C THR A 197 3.23 37.22 17.49
N GLU A 198 4.51 37.56 17.61
CA GLU A 198 5.45 37.62 16.48
C GLU A 198 5.92 36.21 16.13
N GLY A 199 5.02 35.45 15.49
CA GLY A 199 5.36 34.43 14.52
C GLY A 199 4.64 34.81 13.23
N SER A 200 5.20 34.50 12.06
CA SER A 200 4.56 34.84 10.77
C SER A 200 3.07 34.49 10.83
N PRO A 201 2.16 35.49 10.73
CA PRO A 201 0.73 35.29 10.95
C PRO A 201 0.10 34.20 10.08
N SER A 202 0.78 33.74 9.01
CA SER A 202 0.36 32.64 8.16
C SER A 202 0.58 31.27 8.81
N ALA A 203 1.71 31.01 9.48
CA ALA A 203 2.03 29.71 10.06
C ALA A 203 1.14 29.38 11.26
N ILE A 204 0.93 30.36 12.14
CA ILE A 204 0.03 30.24 13.30
C ILE A 204 -1.43 30.09 12.84
N ARG A 205 -1.82 30.81 11.77
CA ARG A 205 -3.15 30.62 11.15
C ARG A 205 -3.31 29.24 10.51
N MET A 206 -2.27 28.69 9.88
CA MET A 206 -2.30 27.36 9.27
C MET A 206 -2.38 26.25 10.33
N ALA A 207 -1.66 26.37 11.44
CA ALA A 207 -1.75 25.45 12.58
C ALA A 207 -3.15 25.49 13.22
N LYS A 208 -3.71 26.69 13.46
CA LYS A 208 -5.09 26.84 13.98
C LYS A 208 -6.16 26.38 12.99
N LEU A 209 -5.98 26.60 11.68
CA LEU A 209 -6.88 26.09 10.64
C LEU A 209 -6.83 24.57 10.53
N ALA A 210 -5.65 23.96 10.75
CA ALA A 210 -5.49 22.52 10.84
C ALA A 210 -6.19 21.96 12.08
N GLU A 211 -6.02 22.56 13.26
CA GLU A 211 -6.75 22.19 14.48
C GLU A 211 -8.27 22.33 14.33
N MET A 212 -8.76 23.41 13.70
CA MET A 212 -10.20 23.65 13.52
C MET A 212 -10.86 22.72 12.48
N LYS A 213 -10.11 22.15 11.52
CA LYS A 213 -10.64 21.23 10.49
C LYS A 213 -10.68 19.74 10.91
N ILE A 214 -10.14 19.39 12.08
CA ILE A 214 -10.01 17.98 12.52
C ILE A 214 -11.32 17.36 13.02
N LYS A 215 -12.36 18.16 13.32
CA LYS A 215 -13.67 17.64 13.74
C LYS A 215 -14.48 17.12 12.54
N GLY A 216 -14.54 15.80 12.38
CA GLY A 216 -15.43 15.11 11.44
C GLY A 216 -14.79 14.51 10.19
N GLN A 217 -13.46 14.62 10.00
CA GLN A 217 -12.74 13.98 8.90
C GLN A 217 -12.35 12.53 9.21
N SER A 218 -12.26 11.69 8.16
CA SER A 218 -11.69 10.34 8.27
C SER A 218 -10.19 10.40 8.57
N GLU A 219 -9.62 9.35 9.16
CA GLU A 219 -8.20 9.31 9.55
C GLU A 219 -7.25 9.46 8.37
N ALA A 220 -7.62 8.93 7.19
CA ALA A 220 -6.89 9.11 5.95
C ALA A 220 -6.84 10.59 5.52
N GLN A 221 -7.94 11.33 5.67
CA GLN A 221 -8.00 12.77 5.35
C GLN A 221 -7.14 13.60 6.31
N ARG A 222 -7.15 13.25 7.61
CA ARG A 222 -6.29 13.91 8.61
C ARG A 222 -4.81 13.65 8.33
N PHE A 223 -4.47 12.42 7.98
CA PHE A 223 -3.11 12.05 7.63
C PHE A 223 -2.62 12.78 6.37
N GLN A 224 -3.44 12.87 5.32
CA GLN A 224 -3.13 13.65 4.12
C GLN A 224 -2.98 15.15 4.40
N ALA A 225 -3.82 15.72 5.27
CA ALA A 225 -3.71 17.12 5.66
C ALA A 225 -2.38 17.40 6.40
N ARG A 226 -1.95 16.50 7.29
CA ARG A 226 -0.67 16.63 7.99
C ARG A 226 0.54 16.36 7.09
N LEU A 227 0.45 15.42 6.14
CA LEU A 227 1.48 15.25 5.11
C LEU A 227 1.63 16.49 4.22
N SER A 228 0.53 17.19 3.94
CA SER A 228 0.54 18.45 3.20
C SER A 228 1.19 19.60 3.98
N LEU A 229 1.22 19.52 5.31
CA LEU A 229 1.97 20.44 6.16
C LEU A 229 3.46 20.07 6.16
N LEU A 230 3.78 18.78 6.23
CA LEU A 230 5.16 18.29 6.16
C LEU A 230 5.84 18.64 4.83
N SER A 231 5.10 18.60 3.71
CA SER A 231 5.63 18.96 2.39
C SER A 231 6.10 20.42 2.33
N GLN A 232 5.52 21.31 3.13
CA GLN A 232 5.85 22.74 3.24
C GLN A 232 7.03 23.01 4.19
N MET A 233 7.50 22.00 4.92
CA MET A 233 8.66 22.14 5.79
C MET A 233 9.96 21.91 5.00
N GLU A 234 10.96 22.75 5.26
CA GLU A 234 12.31 22.61 4.71
C GLU A 234 13.34 22.48 5.86
N GLY A 235 14.45 21.80 5.61
CA GLY A 235 15.58 21.70 6.54
C GLY A 235 15.69 20.39 7.36
N PRO A 236 16.62 20.32 8.32
CA PRO A 236 17.08 19.07 8.96
C PRO A 236 15.98 18.35 9.75
N GLY A 237 14.99 19.07 10.28
CA GLY A 237 13.88 18.45 11.01
C GLY A 237 13.00 17.57 10.12
N LYS A 238 12.72 17.97 8.87
CA LYS A 238 11.96 17.14 7.93
C LYS A 238 12.71 15.84 7.64
N LYS A 239 14.04 15.92 7.49
CA LYS A 239 14.88 14.75 7.25
C LYS A 239 14.82 13.77 8.43
N GLU A 240 14.92 14.26 9.66
CA GLU A 240 14.83 13.43 10.86
C GLU A 240 13.46 12.75 11.00
N PHE A 241 12.37 13.49 10.77
CA PHE A 241 11.02 12.90 10.75
C PHE A 241 10.90 11.82 9.68
N MET A 242 11.33 12.12 8.45
CA MET A 242 11.26 11.15 7.36
C MET A 242 12.07 9.89 7.68
N GLU A 243 13.26 10.01 8.29
CA GLU A 243 14.04 8.85 8.73
C GLU A 243 13.30 8.00 9.77
N LYS A 244 12.67 8.62 10.77
CA LYS A 244 11.86 7.90 11.77
C LYS A 244 10.61 7.26 11.16
N ALA A 245 9.89 7.98 10.30
CA ALA A 245 8.69 7.49 9.64
C ALA A 245 8.99 6.34 8.68
N LEU A 246 10.13 6.40 7.99
CA LEU A 246 10.61 5.32 7.13
C LEU A 246 11.03 4.09 7.93
N ASP A 247 11.80 4.26 9.01
CA ASP A 247 12.17 3.15 9.88
C ASP A 247 10.92 2.45 10.44
N PHE A 248 9.93 3.23 10.89
CA PHE A 248 8.64 2.70 11.31
C PHE A 248 7.94 1.94 10.18
N ALA A 249 7.72 2.57 9.03
CA ALA A 249 6.99 1.98 7.92
C ALA A 249 7.67 0.69 7.42
N SER A 250 9.00 0.66 7.32
CA SER A 250 9.78 -0.52 6.92
C SER A 250 9.69 -1.67 7.92
N ARG A 251 9.45 -1.41 9.20
CA ARG A 251 9.30 -2.43 10.26
C ARG A 251 7.89 -2.99 10.39
N VAL A 252 6.91 -2.41 9.69
CA VAL A 252 5.53 -2.93 9.71
C VAL A 252 5.55 -4.37 9.20
N GLU A 253 5.04 -5.28 10.03
CA GLU A 253 5.07 -6.72 9.75
C GLU A 253 4.12 -7.10 8.60
N TYR A 254 2.95 -6.44 8.56
CA TYR A 254 1.93 -6.66 7.55
C TYR A 254 2.30 -5.97 6.23
N GLY A 255 2.51 -6.74 5.17
CA GLY A 255 3.00 -6.25 3.87
C GLY A 255 2.07 -5.25 3.17
N ASP A 256 0.75 -5.44 3.31
CA ASP A 256 -0.31 -4.51 2.90
C ASP A 256 -0.15 -3.15 3.59
N LEU A 257 -0.14 -3.12 4.92
CA LEU A 257 0.01 -1.88 5.69
C LEU A 257 1.37 -1.22 5.48
N ARG A 258 2.44 -2.02 5.39
CA ARG A 258 3.79 -1.55 5.08
C ARG A 258 3.82 -0.83 3.74
N SER A 259 3.29 -1.46 2.70
CA SER A 259 3.29 -0.88 1.36
C SER A 259 2.48 0.42 1.31
N GLN A 260 1.31 0.47 1.96
CA GLN A 260 0.48 1.66 2.03
C GLN A 260 1.18 2.79 2.80
N ALA A 261 1.78 2.48 3.95
CA ALA A 261 2.54 3.46 4.74
C ALA A 261 3.72 4.02 3.93
N LEU A 262 4.47 3.17 3.23
CA LEU A 262 5.58 3.59 2.38
C LEU A 262 5.11 4.44 1.20
N SER A 263 4.05 4.03 0.48
CA SER A 263 3.47 4.80 -0.64
C SER A 263 3.09 6.23 -0.24
N LEU A 264 2.62 6.42 1.00
CA LEU A 264 2.26 7.74 1.51
C LEU A 264 3.47 8.64 1.83
N LEU A 265 4.64 8.04 2.10
CA LEU A 265 5.87 8.78 2.36
C LEU A 265 6.59 9.20 1.07
N VAL A 266 6.40 8.46 -0.03
CA VAL A 266 7.02 8.72 -1.35
C VAL A 266 6.89 10.17 -1.85
N PRO A 267 5.72 10.84 -1.78
CA PRO A 267 5.57 12.22 -2.27
C PRO A 267 6.51 13.24 -1.61
N ASN A 268 7.01 12.95 -0.41
CA ASN A 268 7.77 13.89 0.42
C ASN A 268 9.28 13.64 0.41
N LEU A 269 9.75 12.67 -0.36
CA LEU A 269 11.16 12.28 -0.42
C LEU A 269 11.88 12.95 -1.58
N GLU A 270 13.16 13.25 -1.36
CA GLU A 270 14.10 13.69 -2.40
C GLU A 270 14.90 12.51 -2.95
N GLU A 271 15.49 12.69 -4.14
CA GLU A 271 16.43 11.71 -4.70
C GLU A 271 17.72 11.65 -3.86
N PRO A 272 18.39 10.49 -3.75
CA PRO A 272 18.13 9.20 -4.44
C PRO A 272 17.22 8.23 -3.66
N ARG A 273 16.86 8.53 -2.41
CA ARG A 273 16.12 7.61 -1.53
C ARG A 273 14.71 7.28 -2.03
N ARG A 274 14.13 8.15 -2.85
CA ARG A 274 12.79 7.95 -3.43
C ARG A 274 12.71 6.64 -4.24
N ALA A 275 13.66 6.40 -5.14
CA ALA A 275 13.64 5.21 -5.99
C ALA A 275 13.75 3.92 -5.15
N GLU A 276 14.69 3.87 -4.20
CA GLU A 276 14.87 2.74 -3.28
C GLU A 276 13.59 2.41 -2.50
N LEU A 277 12.89 3.45 -2.04
CA LEU A 277 11.66 3.26 -1.27
C LEU A 277 10.46 2.86 -2.10
N ILE A 278 10.37 3.34 -3.35
CA ILE A 278 9.40 2.80 -4.30
C ILE A 278 9.70 1.32 -4.54
N GLU A 279 10.95 0.89 -4.71
CA GLU A 279 11.29 -0.54 -4.84
C GLU A 279 10.85 -1.36 -3.63
N ILE A 280 11.10 -0.89 -2.40
CA ILE A 280 10.67 -1.57 -1.16
C ILE A 280 9.13 -1.63 -1.07
N ALA A 281 8.43 -0.56 -1.44
CA ALA A 281 6.97 -0.51 -1.46
C ALA A 281 6.40 -1.51 -2.48
N LEU A 282 6.99 -1.59 -3.68
CA LEU A 282 6.61 -2.55 -4.71
C LEU A 282 6.82 -4.01 -4.25
N CYS A 283 7.98 -4.32 -3.68
CA CYS A 283 8.26 -5.65 -3.11
C CYS A 283 7.35 -6.01 -1.92
N SER A 284 6.86 -5.01 -1.17
CA SER A 284 5.89 -5.24 -0.11
C SER A 284 4.49 -5.48 -0.68
N ALA A 285 4.11 -4.69 -1.70
CA ALA A 285 2.83 -4.80 -2.38
C ALA A 285 2.66 -6.15 -3.10
N SER A 286 3.75 -6.74 -3.62
CA SER A 286 3.70 -8.05 -4.28
C SER A 286 3.22 -9.18 -3.36
N ASN A 287 3.33 -9.01 -2.04
CA ASN A 287 2.89 -9.99 -1.05
C ASN A 287 1.45 -9.77 -0.57
N ILE A 288 0.76 -8.75 -1.08
CA ILE A 288 -0.66 -8.51 -0.79
C ILE A 288 -1.48 -9.58 -1.52
N GLN A 289 -2.33 -10.29 -0.77
CA GLN A 289 -3.21 -11.32 -1.31
C GLN A 289 -4.41 -10.72 -2.04
N ASP A 290 -5.01 -9.67 -1.48
CA ASP A 290 -6.11 -8.96 -2.13
C ASP A 290 -5.58 -8.20 -3.34
N GLU A 291 -6.01 -8.61 -4.53
CA GLU A 291 -5.46 -8.08 -5.77
C GLU A 291 -5.92 -6.64 -6.07
N ASP A 292 -7.09 -6.25 -5.56
CA ASP A 292 -7.60 -4.89 -5.70
C ASP A 292 -6.79 -3.94 -4.82
N GLU A 293 -6.52 -4.30 -3.56
CA GLU A 293 -5.61 -3.58 -2.67
C GLU A 293 -4.20 -3.51 -3.27
N ARG A 294 -3.70 -4.62 -3.81
CA ARG A 294 -2.40 -4.67 -4.49
C ARG A 294 -2.37 -3.70 -5.67
N SER A 295 -3.40 -3.71 -6.51
CA SER A 295 -3.53 -2.81 -7.66
C SER A 295 -3.57 -1.33 -7.23
N LEU A 296 -4.33 -1.02 -6.19
CA LEU A 296 -4.41 0.33 -5.63
C LEU A 296 -3.04 0.84 -5.16
N VAL A 297 -2.27 0.00 -4.46
CA VAL A 297 -0.92 0.36 -4.01
C VAL A 297 0.00 0.57 -5.21
N LEU A 298 0.03 -0.34 -6.18
CA LEU A 298 0.85 -0.19 -7.39
C LEU A 298 0.52 1.12 -8.13
N ARG A 299 -0.77 1.45 -8.29
CA ARG A 299 -1.23 2.68 -8.93
C ARG A 299 -0.85 3.93 -8.16
N SER A 300 -0.86 3.88 -6.83
CA SER A 300 -0.49 5.02 -5.97
C SER A 300 0.97 5.45 -6.15
N LEU A 301 1.86 4.54 -6.59
CA LEU A 301 3.28 4.82 -6.79
C LEU A 301 3.58 5.48 -8.15
N ILE A 302 2.70 5.29 -9.14
CA ILE A 302 2.91 5.75 -10.53
C ILE A 302 3.15 7.26 -10.66
N PRO A 303 2.38 8.16 -10.00
CA PRO A 303 2.59 9.61 -10.10
C PRO A 303 3.98 10.09 -9.63
N HIS A 304 4.69 9.22 -8.90
CA HIS A 304 5.98 9.49 -8.28
C HIS A 304 7.17 8.92 -9.06
N LEU A 305 6.93 8.27 -10.20
CA LEU A 305 7.97 7.71 -11.06
C LEU A 305 8.74 8.80 -11.82
N ARG A 306 9.89 9.23 -11.26
CA ARG A 306 10.72 10.33 -11.77
C ARG A 306 12.20 10.03 -11.52
N GLY A 307 13.08 10.77 -12.19
CA GLY A 307 14.52 10.74 -11.93
C GLY A 307 15.22 9.45 -12.42
N PRO A 308 16.49 9.26 -12.00
CA PRO A 308 17.25 8.05 -12.30
C PRO A 308 16.53 6.80 -11.79
N GLY A 309 16.42 5.75 -12.62
CA GLY A 309 15.74 4.51 -12.24
C GLY A 309 14.25 4.45 -12.57
N LYS A 310 13.63 5.54 -13.05
CA LYS A 310 12.22 5.57 -13.52
C LYS A 310 11.87 4.37 -14.41
N GLU A 311 12.69 4.09 -15.41
CA GLU A 311 12.47 2.98 -16.35
C GLU A 311 12.44 1.61 -15.66
N ARG A 312 13.38 1.36 -14.75
CA ARG A 312 13.41 0.13 -13.95
C ARG A 312 12.18 0.00 -13.05
N LEU A 313 11.71 1.10 -12.46
CA LEU A 313 10.50 1.10 -11.64
C LEU A 313 9.24 0.80 -12.47
N ILE A 314 9.14 1.34 -13.68
CA ILE A 314 8.04 1.02 -14.61
C ILE A 314 8.08 -0.47 -14.97
N GLU A 315 9.25 -1.00 -15.31
CA GLU A 315 9.43 -2.42 -15.62
C GLU A 315 8.99 -3.32 -14.44
N ASN A 316 9.38 -2.96 -13.21
CA ASN A 316 8.97 -3.67 -12.00
C ASN A 316 7.45 -3.63 -11.80
N ILE A 317 6.81 -2.46 -11.98
CA ILE A 317 5.35 -2.36 -11.84
C ILE A 317 4.64 -3.25 -12.85
N PHE A 318 5.09 -3.28 -14.12
CA PHE A 318 4.53 -4.21 -15.10
C PHE A 318 4.73 -5.67 -14.71
N ALA A 319 5.92 -6.04 -14.21
CA ALA A 319 6.21 -7.40 -13.76
C ALA A 319 5.28 -7.83 -12.60
N PHE A 320 5.06 -6.95 -11.61
CA PHE A 320 4.12 -7.25 -10.52
C PHE A 320 2.66 -7.28 -10.99
N ALA A 321 2.27 -6.35 -11.87
CA ALA A 321 0.92 -6.29 -12.41
C ALA A 321 0.56 -7.52 -13.27
N PHE A 322 1.55 -8.16 -13.90
CA PHE A 322 1.34 -9.38 -14.67
C PHE A 322 0.68 -10.49 -13.84
N HIS A 323 1.01 -10.57 -12.55
CA HIS A 323 0.49 -11.58 -11.62
C HIS A 323 -0.92 -11.28 -11.07
N ILE A 324 -1.51 -10.14 -11.39
CA ILE A 324 -2.91 -9.82 -11.04
C ILE A 324 -3.85 -10.59 -11.97
N GLN A 325 -4.87 -11.25 -11.44
CA GLN A 325 -5.86 -11.98 -12.23
C GLN A 325 -6.93 -11.08 -12.81
N TYR A 326 -7.40 -10.08 -12.04
CA TYR A 326 -8.48 -9.21 -12.49
C TYR A 326 -8.08 -8.33 -13.69
N SER A 327 -8.86 -8.46 -14.76
CA SER A 327 -8.63 -7.73 -16.02
C SER A 327 -8.76 -6.22 -15.85
N ASP A 328 -9.72 -5.76 -15.06
CA ASP A 328 -9.92 -4.34 -14.75
C ASP A 328 -8.70 -3.75 -14.04
N ALA A 329 -8.17 -4.44 -13.05
CA ALA A 329 -7.00 -4.00 -12.30
C ALA A 329 -5.75 -3.92 -13.19
N LYS A 330 -5.48 -4.94 -14.02
CA LYS A 330 -4.40 -4.92 -15.02
C LYS A 330 -4.53 -3.73 -15.97
N PHE A 331 -5.72 -3.53 -16.53
CA PHE A 331 -6.00 -2.42 -17.43
C PHE A 331 -5.77 -1.06 -16.75
N GLN A 332 -6.27 -0.87 -15.52
CA GLN A 332 -6.09 0.37 -14.78
C GLN A 332 -4.61 0.69 -14.51
N ILE A 333 -3.79 -0.30 -14.18
CA ILE A 333 -2.34 -0.12 -14.01
C ILE A 333 -1.69 0.27 -15.33
N LEU A 334 -1.98 -0.47 -16.42
CA LEU A 334 -1.45 -0.18 -17.74
C LEU A 334 -1.84 1.23 -18.21
N SER A 335 -3.11 1.59 -18.06
CA SER A 335 -3.63 2.91 -18.41
C SER A 335 -2.96 4.03 -17.63
N SER A 336 -2.72 3.80 -16.33
CA SER A 336 -2.02 4.77 -15.48
C SER A 336 -0.54 4.90 -15.87
N LEU A 337 0.10 3.83 -16.34
CA LEU A 337 1.50 3.83 -16.79
C LEU A 337 1.70 4.38 -18.21
N ALA A 338 0.70 4.29 -19.08
CA ALA A 338 0.82 4.67 -20.50
C ALA A 338 1.43 6.07 -20.72
N PRO A 339 1.01 7.14 -20.00
CA PRO A 339 1.63 8.46 -20.14
C PRO A 339 3.13 8.49 -19.81
N HIS A 340 3.61 7.56 -18.99
CA HIS A 340 5.02 7.46 -18.60
C HIS A 340 5.88 6.72 -19.65
N LEU A 341 5.26 6.10 -20.66
CA LEU A 341 5.92 5.45 -21.79
C LEU A 341 6.33 6.43 -22.89
N TYR A 342 5.75 7.64 -22.89
CA TYR A 342 6.05 8.64 -23.91
C TYR A 342 7.53 9.03 -23.88
N GLY A 343 8.18 8.96 -25.05
CA GLY A 343 9.61 9.24 -25.20
C GLY A 343 10.54 8.13 -24.69
N SER A 344 10.00 7.02 -24.16
CA SER A 344 10.79 5.84 -23.84
C SER A 344 11.27 5.18 -25.13
N LYS A 345 12.58 4.93 -25.23
CA LYS A 345 13.18 4.10 -26.28
C LYS A 345 13.49 2.68 -25.80
N ASN A 346 13.03 2.34 -24.60
CA ASN A 346 13.32 1.07 -23.97
C ASN A 346 12.32 0.02 -24.44
N GLU A 347 12.73 -0.78 -25.41
CA GLU A 347 11.92 -1.85 -26.00
C GLU A 347 11.43 -2.85 -24.95
N ARG A 348 12.21 -3.12 -23.90
CA ARG A 348 11.80 -4.05 -22.82
C ARG A 348 10.57 -3.56 -22.09
N ILE A 349 10.47 -2.25 -21.81
CA ILE A 349 9.30 -1.68 -21.15
C ILE A 349 8.06 -1.81 -22.04
N ILE A 350 8.22 -1.55 -23.33
CA ILE A 350 7.14 -1.69 -24.32
C ILE A 350 6.68 -3.15 -24.39
N GLU A 351 7.62 -4.10 -24.38
CA GLU A 351 7.33 -5.54 -24.35
C GLU A 351 6.57 -5.94 -23.09
N ARG A 352 6.98 -5.47 -21.91
CA ARG A 352 6.24 -5.71 -20.66
C ARG A 352 4.84 -5.11 -20.68
N ALA A 353 4.65 -3.94 -21.28
CA ALA A 353 3.34 -3.33 -21.43
C ALA A 353 2.42 -4.18 -22.33
N LEU A 354 2.95 -4.70 -23.44
CA LEU A 354 2.23 -5.60 -24.33
C LEU A 354 1.93 -6.95 -23.66
N GLU A 355 2.89 -7.56 -22.96
CA GLU A 355 2.67 -8.78 -22.16
C GLU A 355 1.52 -8.59 -21.16
N LEU A 356 1.48 -7.44 -20.48
CA LEU A 356 0.40 -7.12 -19.56
C LEU A 356 -0.95 -6.98 -20.30
N ALA A 357 -0.98 -6.28 -21.44
CA ALA A 357 -2.18 -6.14 -22.27
C ALA A 357 -2.70 -7.52 -22.73
N TYR A 358 -1.82 -8.39 -23.22
CA TYR A 358 -2.17 -9.75 -23.62
C TYR A 358 -2.64 -10.63 -22.46
N GLY A 359 -2.12 -10.36 -21.25
CA GLY A 359 -2.56 -10.99 -20.01
C GLY A 359 -3.94 -10.57 -19.51
N ILE A 360 -4.61 -9.61 -20.17
CA ILE A 360 -6.00 -9.21 -19.88
C ILE A 360 -6.95 -10.22 -20.52
N GLN A 361 -7.84 -10.82 -19.72
CA GLN A 361 -8.77 -11.86 -20.19
C GLN A 361 -10.04 -11.28 -20.83
N SER A 362 -10.51 -10.12 -20.37
CA SER A 362 -11.62 -9.41 -20.99
C SER A 362 -11.23 -8.94 -22.39
N GLY A 363 -11.92 -9.42 -23.42
CA GLY A 363 -11.64 -9.03 -24.81
C GLY A 363 -11.83 -7.53 -25.06
N TYR A 364 -12.81 -6.91 -24.39
CA TYR A 364 -13.04 -5.47 -24.46
C TYR A 364 -11.87 -4.68 -23.86
N LEU A 365 -11.45 -5.03 -22.64
CA LEU A 365 -10.34 -4.33 -21.98
C LEU A 365 -8.99 -4.62 -22.66
N ARG A 366 -8.82 -5.80 -23.24
CA ARG A 366 -7.62 -6.15 -24.02
C ARG A 366 -7.54 -5.28 -25.26
N GLU A 367 -8.63 -5.16 -26.02
CA GLU A 367 -8.69 -4.27 -27.18
C GLU A 367 -8.34 -2.84 -26.77
N GLN A 368 -8.99 -2.32 -25.73
CA GLN A 368 -8.75 -0.97 -25.23
C GLN A 368 -7.28 -0.78 -24.78
N ALA A 369 -6.68 -1.78 -24.15
CA ALA A 369 -5.27 -1.75 -23.75
C ALA A 369 -4.33 -1.71 -24.96
N LEU A 370 -4.58 -2.54 -25.98
CA LEU A 370 -3.78 -2.57 -27.20
C LEU A 370 -3.90 -1.24 -27.95
N SER A 371 -5.12 -0.72 -28.13
CA SER A 371 -5.40 0.60 -28.71
C SER A 371 -4.68 1.73 -27.98
N LEU A 372 -4.61 1.67 -26.65
CA LEU A 372 -3.87 2.63 -25.83
C LEU A 372 -2.34 2.54 -26.03
N LEU A 373 -1.80 1.36 -26.35
CA LEU A 373 -0.37 1.17 -26.55
C LEU A 373 0.14 1.57 -27.94
N VAL A 374 -0.73 1.62 -28.96
CA VAL A 374 -0.35 1.93 -30.35
C VAL A 374 0.51 3.19 -30.52
N PRO A 375 0.26 4.32 -29.83
CA PRO A 375 1.10 5.51 -29.92
C PRO A 375 2.57 5.30 -29.53
N TYR A 376 2.87 4.25 -28.77
CA TYR A 376 4.21 3.93 -28.26
C TYR A 376 4.92 2.84 -29.07
N LEU A 377 4.30 2.34 -30.14
CA LEU A 377 4.84 1.29 -31.01
C LEU A 377 5.37 1.87 -32.32
N SER A 378 6.28 1.13 -32.96
CA SER A 378 6.87 1.51 -34.26
C SER A 378 7.02 0.31 -35.19
N GLY A 379 7.04 0.59 -36.51
CA GLY A 379 7.25 -0.44 -37.54
C GLY A 379 6.14 -1.49 -37.57
N ASN A 380 6.50 -2.72 -37.91
CA ASN A 380 5.55 -3.83 -38.08
C ASN A 380 4.75 -4.12 -36.81
N ARG A 381 5.37 -4.00 -35.63
CA ARG A 381 4.70 -4.25 -34.34
C ARG A 381 3.52 -3.30 -34.12
N LYS A 382 3.64 -2.04 -34.58
CA LYS A 382 2.53 -1.08 -34.53
C LYS A 382 1.36 -1.54 -35.38
N GLU A 383 1.65 -1.92 -36.63
CA GLU A 383 0.64 -2.37 -37.58
C GLU A 383 -0.06 -3.65 -37.12
N GLU A 384 0.71 -4.65 -36.65
CA GLU A 384 0.18 -5.89 -36.08
C GLU A 384 -0.76 -5.63 -34.89
N THR A 385 -0.39 -4.70 -34.00
CA THR A 385 -1.21 -4.34 -32.84
C THR A 385 -2.51 -3.62 -33.26
N ILE A 386 -2.46 -2.79 -34.30
CA ILE A 386 -3.65 -2.12 -34.86
C ILE A 386 -4.61 -3.16 -35.44
N GLU A 387 -4.11 -4.10 -36.25
CA GLU A 387 -4.93 -5.16 -36.83
C GLU A 387 -5.56 -6.05 -35.75
N GLU A 388 -4.80 -6.41 -34.72
CA GLU A 388 -5.31 -7.21 -33.62
C GLU A 388 -6.40 -6.47 -32.83
N ALA A 389 -6.21 -5.18 -32.52
CA ALA A 389 -7.23 -4.37 -31.86
C ALA A 389 -8.51 -4.28 -32.70
N LEU A 390 -8.40 -4.04 -34.01
CA LEU A 390 -9.55 -4.02 -34.93
C LEU A 390 -10.29 -5.37 -34.99
N GLN A 391 -9.54 -6.47 -35.00
CA GLN A 391 -10.10 -7.81 -34.97
C GLN A 391 -10.83 -8.09 -33.66
N LEU A 392 -10.23 -7.76 -32.52
CA LEU A 392 -10.85 -7.92 -31.20
C LEU A 392 -12.13 -7.10 -31.10
N ALA A 393 -12.09 -5.81 -31.46
CA ALA A 393 -13.26 -4.93 -31.48
C ALA A 393 -14.39 -5.51 -32.35
N SER A 394 -14.06 -6.01 -33.54
CA SER A 394 -15.05 -6.58 -34.47
C SER A 394 -15.64 -7.91 -34.00
N THR A 395 -14.92 -8.67 -33.18
CA THR A 395 -15.28 -10.03 -32.74
C THR A 395 -15.81 -10.09 -31.30
N LEU A 396 -15.96 -8.96 -30.61
CA LEU A 396 -16.58 -8.91 -29.29
C LEU A 396 -17.94 -9.63 -29.29
N LYS A 397 -18.16 -10.44 -28.25
CA LYS A 397 -19.39 -11.24 -28.07
C LYS A 397 -20.60 -10.33 -27.90
N ASP A 398 -20.45 -9.28 -27.10
CA ASP A 398 -21.45 -8.22 -27.00
C ASP A 398 -21.33 -7.33 -28.23
N LYS A 399 -22.37 -7.32 -29.05
CA LYS A 399 -22.41 -6.54 -30.29
C LYS A 399 -22.58 -5.05 -30.01
N ASP A 400 -23.21 -4.70 -28.89
CA ASP A 400 -23.49 -3.32 -28.53
C ASP A 400 -22.21 -2.59 -28.10
N MET A 401 -21.17 -3.32 -27.66
CA MET A 401 -19.87 -2.76 -27.28
C MET A 401 -18.91 -2.55 -28.46
N ARG A 402 -19.19 -3.12 -29.63
CA ARG A 402 -18.28 -3.05 -30.80
C ARG A 402 -18.03 -1.64 -31.30
N PRO A 403 -19.03 -0.74 -31.40
CA PRO A 403 -18.78 0.63 -31.84
C PRO A 403 -17.85 1.38 -30.88
N GLU A 404 -18.06 1.22 -29.58
CA GLU A 404 -17.23 1.84 -28.55
C GLU A 404 -15.80 1.29 -28.61
N ALA A 405 -15.61 -0.03 -28.73
CA ALA A 405 -14.28 -0.62 -28.90
C ALA A 405 -13.57 -0.10 -30.15
N LEU A 406 -14.26 -0.04 -31.30
CA LEU A 406 -13.69 0.55 -32.52
C LEU A 406 -13.32 2.03 -32.34
N SER A 407 -14.01 2.77 -31.48
CA SER A 407 -13.69 4.18 -31.20
C SER A 407 -12.29 4.37 -30.61
N PHE A 408 -11.77 3.40 -29.85
CA PHE A 408 -10.45 3.53 -29.21
C PHE A 408 -9.30 3.44 -30.20
N ILE A 409 -9.44 2.66 -31.28
CA ILE A 409 -8.37 2.49 -32.27
C ILE A 409 -8.38 3.58 -33.35
N ILE A 410 -9.54 4.19 -33.62
CA ILE A 410 -9.73 5.23 -34.66
C ILE A 410 -8.67 6.36 -34.62
N PRO A 411 -8.29 6.93 -33.46
CA PRO A 411 -7.26 7.98 -33.39
C PRO A 411 -5.88 7.55 -33.88
N ASN A 412 -5.62 6.24 -33.95
CA ASN A 412 -4.32 5.68 -34.31
C ASN A 412 -4.23 5.24 -35.79
N LEU A 413 -5.31 5.35 -36.55
CA LEU A 413 -5.39 4.94 -37.95
C LEU A 413 -4.96 6.07 -38.90
N ASP A 414 -4.51 5.69 -40.11
CA ASP A 414 -4.40 6.63 -41.22
C ASP A 414 -5.77 7.13 -41.68
N GLU A 415 -5.82 8.25 -42.42
CA GLU A 415 -7.09 8.89 -42.80
C GLU A 415 -8.01 7.99 -43.65
N ALA A 416 -7.46 7.09 -44.46
CA ALA A 416 -8.26 6.20 -45.28
C ALA A 416 -8.98 5.15 -44.42
N ARG A 417 -8.22 4.46 -43.56
CA ARG A 417 -8.73 3.44 -42.64
C ARG A 417 -9.62 4.05 -41.56
N LYS A 418 -9.25 5.22 -41.06
CA LYS A 418 -10.03 5.99 -40.08
C LYS A 418 -11.44 6.23 -40.60
N LYS A 419 -11.58 6.67 -41.86
CA LYS A 419 -12.89 6.88 -42.49
C LYS A 419 -13.69 5.58 -42.58
N GLU A 420 -13.08 4.51 -43.10
CA GLU A 420 -13.74 3.20 -43.25
C GLU A 420 -14.23 2.65 -41.90
N ILE A 421 -13.36 2.64 -40.89
CA ILE A 421 -13.68 2.12 -39.56
C ILE A 421 -14.70 3.00 -38.84
N MET A 422 -14.65 4.33 -39.02
CA MET A 422 -15.65 5.24 -38.48
C MET A 422 -17.03 4.99 -39.10
N GLU A 423 -17.13 4.82 -40.42
CA GLU A 423 -18.38 4.50 -41.11
C GLU A 423 -18.97 3.17 -40.60
N LYS A 424 -18.12 2.14 -40.46
CA LYS A 424 -18.52 0.84 -39.90
C LYS A 424 -18.99 0.95 -38.45
N ALA A 425 -18.29 1.72 -37.61
CA ALA A 425 -18.67 1.90 -36.21
C ALA A 425 -20.01 2.63 -36.07
N LEU A 426 -20.26 3.65 -36.90
CA LEU A 426 -21.54 4.37 -36.97
C LEU A 426 -22.70 3.47 -37.42
N GLU A 427 -22.47 2.60 -38.40
CA GLU A 427 -23.47 1.61 -38.84
C GLU A 427 -23.82 0.65 -37.70
N LEU A 428 -22.81 0.11 -37.02
CA LEU A 428 -23.00 -0.78 -35.88
C LEU A 428 -23.74 -0.10 -34.73
N ALA A 429 -23.36 1.13 -34.39
CA ALA A 429 -24.02 1.90 -33.33
C ALA A 429 -25.49 2.17 -33.68
N SER A 430 -25.77 2.56 -34.92
CA SER A 430 -27.14 2.80 -35.40
C SER A 430 -28.03 1.55 -35.38
N GLY A 431 -27.43 0.37 -35.49
CA GLY A 431 -28.12 -0.92 -35.41
C GLY A 431 -28.47 -1.39 -34.00
N ILE A 432 -27.97 -0.74 -32.94
CA ILE A 432 -28.28 -1.07 -31.55
C ILE A 432 -29.76 -0.76 -31.27
N GLN A 433 -30.46 -1.75 -30.71
CA GLN A 433 -31.91 -1.67 -30.46
C GLN A 433 -32.28 -0.86 -29.22
N ASP A 434 -31.46 -0.98 -28.17
CA ASP A 434 -31.63 -0.23 -26.94
C ASP A 434 -31.19 1.22 -27.15
N GLU A 435 -32.09 2.17 -26.89
CA GLU A 435 -31.86 3.58 -27.24
C GLU A 435 -30.75 4.22 -26.38
N ASP A 436 -30.65 3.82 -25.11
CA ASP A 436 -29.64 4.34 -24.19
C ASP A 436 -28.25 3.84 -24.60
N ARG A 437 -28.12 2.54 -24.90
CA ARG A 437 -26.87 1.94 -25.41
C ARG A 437 -26.49 2.52 -26.77
N ARG A 438 -27.45 2.71 -27.67
CA ARG A 438 -27.23 3.36 -28.97
C ARG A 438 -26.69 4.78 -28.77
N SER A 439 -27.29 5.56 -27.87
CA SER A 439 -26.84 6.92 -27.57
C SER A 439 -25.42 6.93 -27.01
N GLN A 440 -25.09 6.00 -26.10
CA GLN A 440 -23.73 5.86 -25.55
C GLN A 440 -22.70 5.52 -26.65
N ALA A 441 -23.01 4.52 -27.49
CA ALA A 441 -22.15 4.10 -28.59
C ALA A 441 -21.91 5.23 -29.60
N LEU A 442 -22.96 5.96 -29.98
CA LEU A 442 -22.82 7.12 -30.88
C LEU A 442 -22.02 8.25 -30.24
N SER A 443 -22.20 8.51 -28.93
CA SER A 443 -21.43 9.52 -28.20
C SER A 443 -19.94 9.19 -28.15
N ALA A 444 -19.56 7.91 -28.06
CA ALA A 444 -18.16 7.49 -28.06
C ALA A 444 -17.46 7.72 -29.40
N LEU A 445 -18.21 7.84 -30.50
CA LEU A 445 -17.69 8.10 -31.84
C LEU A 445 -17.56 9.60 -32.18
N VAL A 446 -17.96 10.48 -31.26
CA VAL A 446 -17.80 11.93 -31.45
C VAL A 446 -16.38 12.34 -31.04
N PRO A 447 -15.62 13.07 -31.90
CA PRO A 447 -14.24 13.48 -31.64
C PRO A 447 -14.04 14.36 -30.40
#